data_AF-A0A239E763-F1
#
_entry.id   AF-A0A239E763-F1
#
_cell.length_a   1.000
_cell.length_b   1.000
_cell.length_c   1.000
_cell.angle_alpha   90.00
_cell.angle_beta   90.00
_cell.angle_gamma   90.00
#
_symmetry.space_group_name_H-M   'P 1'
#
loop_
_entity.id
_entity.type
_entity.pdbx_description
1 polymer ?
#
loop_
_entity_poly.entity_id
_entity_poly.type
_entity_poly.pdbx_seq_one_letter_code
_entity_poly.pdbx_strand_id
1 'polypeptide(L)'
;MYFRRCINPSCSRPFQVNRFSTKLDTLMELGKITCPHCGLSVNDDRNFIFLTHALSVDEENEFEHRFPVRMADFKGGEAGDIPG
;
A
#
# COMPACT_ATOMS: atom_id res chain seq x y z
N MET A 1 4.89 5.21 -11.01
CA MET A 1 5.58 4.36 -10.02
C MET A 1 5.73 5.16 -8.73
N TYR A 2 5.50 4.54 -7.58
CA TYR A 2 5.73 5.14 -6.26
C TYR A 2 6.09 4.05 -5.23
N PHE A 3 6.66 4.43 -4.10
CA PHE A 3 6.96 3.52 -2.99
C PHE A 3 5.91 3.67 -1.88
N ARG A 4 5.56 2.57 -1.22
CA ARG A 4 4.58 2.55 -0.13
C ARG A 4 4.99 1.51 0.92
N ARG A 5 4.61 1.75 2.18
CA ARG A 5 4.74 0.77 3.27
C ARG A 5 3.51 -0.13 3.37
N CYS A 6 3.74 -1.39 3.72
CA CYS A 6 2.64 -2.28 4.08
C CYS A 6 1.90 -1.73 5.31
N ILE A 7 0.57 -1.66 5.22
CA ILE A 7 -0.27 -1.19 6.33
C ILE A 7 -0.38 -2.22 7.46
N ASN A 8 0.02 -3.48 7.21
CA ASN A 8 0.07 -4.49 8.24
C ASN A 8 1.19 -4.13 9.24
N PRO A 9 0.88 -3.85 10.52
CA PRO A 9 1.90 -3.48 11.50
C PRO A 9 2.94 -4.58 11.73
N SER A 10 2.58 -5.86 11.51
CA SER A 10 3.53 -6.97 11.62
C SER A 10 4.48 -7.08 10.42
N CYS A 11 4.16 -6.45 9.30
CA CYS A 11 5.02 -6.42 8.12
C CYS A 11 5.75 -5.08 8.04
N SER A 12 5.02 -3.97 7.86
CA SER A 12 5.52 -2.59 7.75
C SER A 12 6.60 -2.30 6.68
N ARG A 13 7.10 -3.34 5.98
CA ARG A 13 8.15 -3.25 4.96
C ARG A 13 7.71 -2.38 3.78
N PRO A 14 8.62 -1.53 3.25
CA PRO A 14 8.37 -0.75 2.06
C PRO A 14 8.47 -1.61 0.79
N PHE A 15 7.63 -1.31 -0.18
CA PHE A 15 7.61 -1.98 -1.49
C PHE A 15 7.29 -0.97 -2.60
N GLN A 16 7.70 -1.29 -3.83
CA GLN A 16 7.40 -0.49 -5.00
C GLN A 16 6.02 -0.83 -5.55
N VAL A 17 5.27 0.20 -5.95
CA VAL A 17 3.99 0.09 -6.65
C VAL A 17 4.10 0.73 -8.03
N ASN A 18 3.87 -0.10 -9.04
CA ASN A 18 3.74 0.31 -10.43
C ASN A 18 2.26 0.41 -10.78
N ARG A 19 1.78 1.64 -11.05
CA ARG A 19 0.40 1.93 -11.44
C ARG A 19 0.30 2.04 -12.95
N PHE A 20 -0.60 1.28 -13.56
CA PHE A 20 -0.90 1.29 -14.99
C PHE A 20 -2.36 1.65 -15.20
N SER A 21 -2.63 2.70 -15.97
CA SER A 21 -4.00 3.04 -16.37
C SER A 21 -4.49 2.02 -17.40
N THR A 22 -5.64 1.43 -17.17
CA THR A 22 -6.29 0.58 -18.16
C THR A 22 -7.49 1.31 -18.77
N LYS A 23 -7.66 1.17 -20.08
CA LYS A 23 -8.88 1.59 -20.80
C LYS A 23 -9.87 0.42 -20.92
N LEU A 24 -9.80 -0.56 -20.02
CA LEU A 24 -10.70 -1.69 -20.03
C LEU A 24 -11.95 -1.32 -19.22
N ASP A 25 -12.99 -0.86 -19.91
CA ASP A 25 -14.36 -0.68 -19.38
C ASP A 25 -14.95 -1.98 -18.77
N THR A 26 -14.28 -3.12 -18.95
CA THR A 26 -14.77 -4.45 -18.59
C THR A 26 -14.23 -5.03 -17.28
N LEU A 27 -13.25 -4.40 -16.62
CA LEU A 27 -12.76 -4.89 -15.33
C LEU A 27 -13.63 -4.32 -14.19
N MET A 28 -14.69 -5.04 -13.83
CA MET A 28 -15.49 -4.76 -12.63
C MET A 28 -14.72 -5.01 -11.31
N GLU A 29 -13.49 -5.51 -11.37
CA GLU A 29 -12.68 -5.76 -10.18
C GLU A 29 -11.96 -4.49 -9.72
N LEU A 30 -12.08 -4.16 -8.43
CA LEU A 30 -11.27 -3.15 -7.77
C LEU A 30 -9.79 -3.45 -8.02
N GLY A 31 -9.03 -2.44 -8.46
CA GLY A 31 -7.58 -2.56 -8.53
C GLY A 31 -7.05 -2.89 -7.15
N LYS A 32 -6.32 -4.01 -7.01
CA LYS A 32 -5.78 -4.45 -5.72
C LYS A 32 -4.28 -4.17 -5.67
N ILE A 33 -3.83 -3.57 -4.57
CA ILE A 33 -2.40 -3.47 -4.25
C ILE A 33 -2.10 -4.57 -3.23
N THR A 34 -1.27 -5.53 -3.62
CA THR A 34 -0.90 -6.67 -2.77
C THR A 34 0.52 -6.49 -2.23
N CYS A 35 0.71 -6.58 -0.92
CA CYS A 35 2.04 -6.55 -0.34
C CYS A 35 2.82 -7.81 -0.76
N PRO A 36 4.01 -7.69 -1.37
CA PRO A 36 4.80 -8.84 -1.83
C PRO A 36 5.44 -9.63 -0.67
N HIS A 37 5.46 -9.08 0.55
CA HIS A 37 6.08 -9.71 1.71
C HIS A 37 5.10 -10.55 2.55
N CYS A 38 3.88 -10.06 2.76
CA CYS A 38 2.91 -10.71 3.64
C CYS A 38 1.58 -11.06 2.95
N GLY A 39 1.42 -10.73 1.65
CA GLY A 39 0.22 -11.03 0.88
C GLY A 39 -1.02 -10.17 1.20
N LEU A 40 -0.91 -9.21 2.14
CA LEU A 40 -2.03 -8.33 2.47
C LEU A 40 -2.41 -7.53 1.23
N SER A 41 -3.68 -7.58 0.85
CA SER A 41 -4.21 -6.85 -0.30
C SER A 41 -5.15 -5.74 0.16
N VAL A 42 -4.99 -4.56 -0.43
CA VAL A 42 -5.88 -3.41 -0.22
C VAL A 42 -6.55 -3.05 -1.55
N ASN A 43 -7.84 -2.71 -1.48
CA ASN A 43 -8.56 -2.23 -2.64
C ASN A 43 -8.17 -0.76 -2.91
N ASP A 44 -7.99 -0.44 -4.18
CA ASP A 44 -7.66 0.87 -4.73
C ASP A 44 -8.56 1.13 -5.96
N ASP A 45 -8.24 2.16 -6.74
CA ASP A 45 -9.06 2.64 -7.86
C ASP A 45 -9.25 1.57 -8.96
N ARG A 46 -10.49 1.46 -9.46
CA ARG A 46 -10.93 0.47 -10.48
C ARG A 46 -10.32 0.68 -11.86
N ASN A 47 -9.81 1.88 -12.15
CA ASN A 47 -9.30 2.22 -13.48
C ASN A 47 -7.80 1.92 -13.64
N PHE A 48 -7.18 1.37 -12.59
CA PHE A 48 -5.74 1.12 -12.57
C PHE A 48 -5.44 -0.33 -12.19
N ILE A 49 -4.47 -0.90 -12.90
CA ILE A 49 -3.80 -2.13 -12.50
C ILE A 49 -2.55 -1.75 -11.71
N PHE A 50 -2.33 -2.48 -10.62
CA PHE A 50 -1.17 -2.30 -9.76
C PHE A 50 -0.30 -3.55 -9.81
N LEU A 51 0.99 -3.36 -10.10
CA LEU A 51 2.01 -4.38 -9.92
C LEU A 51 2.92 -3.97 -8.77
N THR A 52 3.15 -4.88 -7.85
CA THR A 52 3.93 -4.66 -6.63
C THR A 52 5.23 -5.43 -6.68
N HIS A 53 6.32 -4.80 -6.28
CA HIS A 53 7.65 -5.40 -6.26
C HIS A 53 8.31 -5.20 -4.89
N ALA A 54 8.87 -6.26 -4.33
CA ALA A 54 9.63 -6.19 -3.08
C ALA A 54 10.93 -5.41 -3.31
N LEU A 55 11.26 -4.51 -2.39
CA LEU A 55 12.56 -3.82 -2.46
C LEU A 55 13.67 -4.75 -1.98
N SER A 56 14.88 -4.53 -2.51
CA SER A 56 16.09 -5.14 -2.00
C SER A 56 16.40 -4.59 -0.60
N VAL A 57 17.16 -5.32 0.22
CA VAL A 57 17.48 -4.88 1.59
C VAL A 57 18.14 -3.49 1.61
N ASP A 58 19.05 -3.20 0.68
CA ASP A 58 19.69 -1.90 0.58
C ASP A 58 18.70 -0.78 0.20
N GLU A 59 17.75 -1.07 -0.68
CA GLU A 59 16.70 -0.13 -1.09
C GLU A 59 15.69 0.12 0.03
N GLU A 60 15.35 -0.92 0.80
CA GLU A 60 14.54 -0.79 2.02
C GLU A 60 15.25 0.13 3.02
N ASN A 61 16.55 -0.12 3.27
CA ASN A 61 17.34 0.72 4.16
C ASN A 61 17.37 2.18 3.68
N GLU A 62 17.59 2.43 2.38
CA GLU A 62 17.55 3.80 1.85
C GLU A 62 16.17 4.45 2.03
N PHE A 63 15.09 3.69 1.80
CA PHE A 63 13.73 4.16 2.03
C PHE A 63 13.48 4.52 3.50
N GLU A 64 13.94 3.69 4.45
CA GLU A 64 13.87 3.97 5.88
C GLU A 64 14.61 5.27 6.25
N HIS A 65 15.82 5.46 5.71
CA HIS A 65 16.62 6.67 5.97
C HIS A 65 15.93 7.93 5.42
N ARG A 66 15.32 7.83 4.24
CA ARG A 66 14.69 8.97 3.55
C ARG A 66 13.29 9.28 4.07
N PHE A 67 12.55 8.25 4.50
CA PHE A 67 11.17 8.33 4.97
C PHE A 67 11.00 7.54 6.27
N PRO A 68 11.63 8.01 7.37
CA PRO A 68 11.50 7.34 8.67
C PRO A 68 10.03 7.35 9.10
N VAL A 69 9.59 6.26 9.73
CA VAL A 69 8.24 6.15 10.29
C VAL A 69 8.04 7.27 11.31
N ARG A 70 7.21 8.27 10.99
CA ARG A 70 6.84 9.29 11.96
C ARG A 70 5.74 8.70 12.83
N MET A 71 5.91 8.80 14.15
CA MET A 71 4.92 8.30 15.14
C MET A 71 3.51 8.91 14.98
N ALA A 72 3.33 9.91 14.10
CA ALA A 72 2.05 10.58 13.84
C ALA A 72 1.16 9.88 12.79
N ASP A 73 1.66 8.91 12.02
CA ASP A 73 0.90 8.23 10.95
C ASP A 73 -0.03 7.10 11.45
N PHE A 74 -0.14 6.91 12.77
CA PHE A 74 -1.02 5.94 13.45
C PHE A 74 -2.39 6.52 13.87
N LYS A 75 -2.92 7.55 13.19
CA LYS A 75 -4.31 8.00 13.39
C LYS A 75 -5.21 7.48 12.26
N GLY A 76 -5.87 6.37 12.51
CA GLY A 76 -6.87 5.78 11.61
C GLY A 76 -7.77 4.80 12.34
N GLY A 77 -8.62 5.32 13.22
CA GLY A 77 -9.58 4.56 14.01
C GLY A 77 -10.38 5.47 14.95
N GLU A 78 -10.99 6.52 14.41
CA GLU A 78 -12.08 7.22 15.10
C GLU A 78 -13.22 6.22 15.24
N ALA A 79 -13.40 5.67 16.45
CA ALA A 79 -14.61 4.97 16.82
C ALA A 79 -15.74 5.99 16.80
N GLY A 80 -16.57 5.93 15.77
CA GLY A 80 -17.78 6.74 15.67
C GLY A 80 -18.68 6.52 16.88
N ASP A 81 -19.18 7.63 17.41
CA ASP A 81 -20.32 7.71 18.30
C ASP A 81 -21.45 6.79 17.81
N ILE A 82 -21.83 5.80 18.61
CA ILE A 82 -23.07 5.04 18.43
C ILE A 82 -24.09 5.64 19.39
N PRO A 83 -25.08 6.42 18.93
CA PRO A 83 -26.23 6.75 19.76
C PRO A 83 -27.16 5.54 19.84
N GLY A 84 -27.44 5.10 21.06
CA GLY A 84 -28.43 4.07 21.41
C GLY A 84 -28.66 4.04 22.90
#